data_AF-A0A9N9X1C3-F1
#
_entry.id   AF-A0A9N9X1C3-F1
#
_cell.length_a   1.000
_cell.length_b   1.000
_cell.length_c   1.000
_cell.angle_alpha   90.00
_cell.angle_beta   90.00
_cell.angle_gamma   90.00
#
_symmetry.space_group_name_H-M   'P 1'
#
loop_
_entity.id
_entity.type
_entity.pdbx_description
1 polymer ?
#
loop_
_entity_poly.entity_id
_entity_poly.type
_entity_poly.pdbx_seq_one_letter_code
_entity_poly.pdbx_strand_id
1 'polypeptide(L)'
;MYHCMESDLLRCSDKYITVESKPTDVDAVLIDGAALVHILQPKACCTSQEYISLIVKPYILRILDTSKRIDVIWDIYIDKSLKASTREKRGKGNRKLIRENTSIPRNRNDFLRDSENKKQLFDLISNHLKDMPLPENTVVVCNTIEETLYNSGSLGINDITGVCNHEEADTRISVHTQNCMENNLKKILIKTVDTDVIILAIFYQYQHQEQDIWIEFWYGKEY
;
A
#
# COMPACT_ATOMS: atom_id res chain seq x y z
N MET A 1 1.25 0.75 35.11
CA MET A 1 0.94 0.15 33.81
C MET A 1 1.59 1.03 32.77
N TYR A 2 2.72 0.60 32.19
CA TYR A 2 3.39 1.39 31.14
C TYR A 2 2.59 1.22 29.85
N HIS A 3 1.91 2.28 29.43
CA HIS A 3 1.37 2.36 28.09
C HIS A 3 2.52 2.74 27.16
N CYS A 4 3.12 1.74 26.51
CA CYS A 4 3.98 1.93 25.36
C CYS A 4 3.05 2.16 24.16
N MET A 5 3.14 3.33 23.51
CA MET A 5 2.46 3.56 22.24
C MET A 5 3.30 2.95 21.11
N GLU A 6 2.69 2.57 19.99
CA GLU A 6 3.41 2.10 18.78
C GLU A 6 4.55 3.05 18.37
N SER A 7 4.37 4.36 18.56
CA SER A 7 5.40 5.37 18.32
C SER A 7 6.64 5.28 19.22
N ASP A 8 6.57 4.58 20.35
CA ASP A 8 7.71 4.38 21.25
C ASP A 8 8.68 3.31 20.74
N LEU A 9 8.24 2.41 19.83
CA LEU A 9 9.13 1.50 19.10
C LEU A 9 10.12 2.27 18.23
N LEU A 10 9.65 3.31 17.52
CA LEU A 10 10.50 4.18 16.69
C LEU A 10 11.64 4.79 17.51
N ARG A 11 11.34 5.29 18.71
CA ARG A 11 12.32 5.86 19.64
C ARG A 11 13.34 4.85 20.14
N CYS A 12 12.95 3.59 20.27
CA CYS A 12 13.86 2.51 20.68
C CYS A 12 14.75 2.05 19.52
N SER A 13 14.24 2.16 18.28
CA SER A 13 14.94 1.78 17.06
C SER A 13 15.91 2.83 16.52
N ASP A 14 15.93 4.06 17.06
CA ASP A 14 16.88 5.12 16.69
C ASP A 14 18.37 4.70 16.78
N LYS A 15 18.68 3.65 17.55
CA LYS A 15 20.05 3.08 17.63
C LYS A 15 20.42 2.18 16.45
N TYR A 16 19.44 1.74 15.68
CA TYR A 16 19.56 0.74 14.60
C TYR A 16 19.06 1.25 13.25
N ILE A 17 18.37 2.40 13.23
CA ILE A 17 17.84 3.04 12.02
C ILE A 17 18.67 4.30 11.74
N THR A 18 19.27 4.36 10.55
CA THR A 18 19.85 5.61 10.06
C THR A 18 18.75 6.46 9.44
N VAL A 19 18.51 7.66 9.98
CA VAL A 19 17.60 8.62 9.38
C VAL A 19 18.38 9.45 8.35
N GLU A 20 18.17 9.16 7.07
CA GLU A 20 18.79 9.90 5.97
C GLU A 20 17.75 10.60 5.10
N SER A 21 18.22 11.47 4.20
CA SER A 21 17.35 12.05 3.17
C SER A 21 16.82 10.96 2.25
N LYS A 22 15.52 11.01 1.96
CA LYS A 22 14.84 10.08 1.06
C LYS A 22 15.64 9.88 -0.25
N PRO A 23 15.83 8.63 -0.72
CA PRO A 23 16.53 8.36 -1.96
C PRO A 23 15.80 8.99 -3.16
N THR A 24 16.56 9.59 -4.08
CA THR A 24 16.02 10.21 -5.30
C THR A 24 15.58 9.18 -6.33
N ASP A 25 16.32 8.08 -6.45
CA ASP A 25 16.04 6.99 -7.38
C ASP A 25 16.04 5.66 -6.61
N VAL A 26 15.03 4.84 -6.87
CA VAL A 26 14.83 3.51 -6.29
C VAL A 26 14.38 2.54 -7.37
N ASP A 27 14.67 1.25 -7.23
CA ASP A 27 14.22 0.26 -8.22
C ASP A 27 12.72 -0.02 -8.07
N ALA A 28 12.26 -0.17 -6.83
CA ALA A 28 10.87 -0.49 -6.51
C ALA A 28 10.32 0.38 -5.37
N VAL A 29 9.01 0.64 -5.43
CA VAL A 29 8.25 1.27 -4.35
C VAL A 29 7.11 0.36 -3.93
N LEU A 30 7.09 -0.05 -2.66
CA LEU A 30 6.00 -0.84 -2.09
C LEU A 30 5.16 0.07 -1.19
N ILE A 31 3.85 0.12 -1.39
CA ILE A 31 2.97 1.03 -0.67
C ILE A 31 1.86 0.26 0.02
N ASP A 32 1.68 0.49 1.32
CA ASP A 32 0.43 0.15 2.02
C ASP A 32 -0.73 0.95 1.40
N GLY A 33 -1.61 0.24 0.69
CA GLY A 33 -2.73 0.82 -0.02
C GLY A 33 -3.76 1.49 0.90
N ALA A 34 -3.98 0.96 2.11
CA ALA A 34 -4.89 1.61 3.06
C ALA A 34 -4.33 2.98 3.47
N ALA A 35 -3.04 3.03 3.78
CA ALA A 35 -2.33 4.28 4.08
C ALA A 35 -2.34 5.26 2.89
N LEU A 36 -2.13 4.76 1.66
CA LEU A 36 -2.22 5.55 0.43
C LEU A 36 -3.56 6.26 0.31
N VAL A 37 -4.68 5.56 0.54
CA VAL A 37 -6.02 6.16 0.48
C VAL A 37 -6.18 7.22 1.54
N HIS A 38 -5.67 7.02 2.76
CA HIS A 38 -5.76 8.04 3.80
C HIS A 38 -5.01 9.33 3.42
N ILE A 39 -3.81 9.20 2.86
CA ILE A 39 -2.95 10.35 2.50
C ILE A 39 -3.44 11.06 1.25
N LEU A 40 -3.86 10.30 0.24
CA LEU A 40 -4.45 10.85 -0.97
C LEU A 40 -5.90 11.22 -0.69
N GLN A 41 -6.10 12.38 -0.09
CA GLN A 41 -7.44 12.92 0.10
C GLN A 41 -8.05 13.31 -1.25
N PRO A 42 -9.36 13.05 -1.46
CA PRO A 42 -10.05 13.35 -2.71
C PRO A 42 -10.20 14.86 -2.99
N LYS A 43 -9.83 15.74 -2.04
CA LYS A 43 -9.87 17.20 -2.19
C LYS A 43 -11.23 17.65 -2.76
N ALA A 44 -11.24 18.26 -3.94
CA ALA A 44 -12.44 18.78 -4.61
C ALA A 44 -13.14 17.77 -5.55
N CYS A 45 -12.66 16.53 -5.62
CA CYS A 45 -13.27 15.50 -6.45
C CYS A 45 -14.68 15.15 -5.97
N CYS A 46 -15.61 15.10 -6.91
CA CYS A 46 -17.01 14.81 -6.67
C CYS A 46 -17.28 13.30 -6.74
N THR A 47 -16.57 12.56 -7.59
CA THR A 47 -16.78 11.12 -7.82
C THR A 47 -15.54 10.28 -7.55
N SER A 48 -15.72 8.97 -7.37
CA SER A 48 -14.62 8.01 -7.25
C SER A 48 -13.71 8.03 -8.49
N GLN A 49 -14.28 8.12 -9.70
CA GLN A 49 -13.50 8.20 -10.93
C GLN A 49 -12.64 9.47 -11.00
N GLU A 50 -13.18 10.62 -10.61
CA GLU A 50 -12.42 11.87 -10.53
C GLU A 50 -11.29 11.76 -9.52
N TYR A 51 -11.56 11.21 -8.34
CA TYR A 51 -10.54 10.97 -7.31
C TYR A 51 -9.40 10.12 -7.87
N ILE A 52 -9.72 9.02 -8.53
CA ILE A 52 -8.70 8.10 -9.07
C ILE A 52 -7.92 8.76 -10.20
N SER A 53 -8.61 9.44 -11.11
CA SER A 53 -8.00 10.03 -12.31
C SER A 53 -7.17 11.28 -12.03
N LEU A 54 -7.61 12.12 -11.09
CA LEU A 54 -6.98 13.42 -10.80
C LEU A 54 -6.01 13.38 -9.63
N ILE A 55 -6.14 12.40 -8.73
CA ILE A 55 -5.29 12.31 -7.52
C ILE A 55 -4.43 11.05 -7.53
N VAL A 56 -5.04 9.86 -7.65
CA VAL A 56 -4.30 8.60 -7.49
C VAL A 56 -3.36 8.33 -8.68
N LYS A 57 -3.87 8.33 -9.93
CA LYS A 57 -3.05 8.07 -11.12
C LYS A 57 -1.86 9.03 -11.25
N PRO A 58 -2.03 10.36 -11.10
CA PRO A 58 -0.90 11.29 -11.18
C PRO A 58 0.14 11.07 -10.08
N TYR A 59 -0.28 10.65 -8.89
CA TYR A 59 0.65 10.30 -7.81
C TYR A 59 1.47 9.06 -8.14
N ILE A 60 0.84 8.00 -8.68
CA ILE A 60 1.52 6.79 -9.12
C ILE A 60 2.52 7.09 -10.24
N LEU A 61 2.13 7.87 -11.26
CA LEU A 61 3.03 8.27 -12.34
C LEU A 61 4.26 9.03 -11.83
N ARG A 62 4.09 9.96 -10.89
CA ARG A 62 5.21 10.69 -10.30
C ARG A 62 6.21 9.78 -9.59
N ILE A 63 5.74 8.68 -9.00
CA ILE A 63 6.63 7.70 -8.39
C ILE A 63 7.42 6.95 -9.48
N LEU A 64 6.75 6.60 -10.57
CA LEU A 64 7.37 5.93 -11.72
C LEU A 64 8.37 6.82 -12.48
N ASP A 65 8.35 8.14 -12.29
CA ASP A 65 9.42 9.03 -12.80
C ASP A 65 10.80 8.72 -12.19
N THR A 66 10.83 8.07 -11.02
CA THR A 66 12.03 7.78 -10.22
C THR A 66 12.17 6.31 -9.85
N SER A 67 11.31 5.45 -10.39
CA SER A 67 11.30 4.02 -10.09
C SER A 67 10.80 3.16 -11.24
N LYS A 68 11.21 1.89 -11.25
CA LYS A 68 10.83 0.93 -12.31
C LYS A 68 9.57 0.17 -11.94
N ARG A 69 9.30 0.02 -10.64
CA ARG A 69 8.21 -0.80 -10.14
C ARG A 69 7.50 -0.10 -8.99
N ILE A 70 6.17 -0.19 -9.00
CA ILE A 70 5.35 0.19 -7.86
C ILE A 70 4.34 -0.91 -7.54
N ASP A 71 4.28 -1.29 -6.28
CA ASP A 71 3.34 -2.27 -5.77
C ASP A 71 2.40 -1.57 -4.78
N VAL A 72 1.11 -1.52 -5.11
CA VAL A 72 0.08 -1.01 -4.21
C VAL A 72 -0.60 -2.19 -3.53
N ILE A 73 -0.35 -2.32 -2.23
CA ILE A 73 -0.63 -3.52 -1.47
C ILE A 73 -1.80 -3.28 -0.52
N TRP A 74 -2.93 -3.91 -0.84
CA TRP A 74 -4.18 -3.81 -0.08
C TRP A 74 -4.33 -4.92 0.96
N ASP A 75 -5.15 -4.69 1.99
CA ASP A 75 -5.69 -5.77 2.81
C ASP A 75 -6.68 -6.64 2.02
N ILE A 76 -6.74 -7.92 2.34
CA ILE A 76 -7.79 -8.85 1.93
C ILE A 76 -8.84 -8.93 3.05
N TYR A 77 -10.07 -8.58 2.70
CA TYR A 77 -11.22 -8.66 3.60
C TYR A 77 -11.95 -9.99 3.36
N ILE A 78 -11.56 -11.03 4.10
CA ILE A 78 -12.18 -12.36 4.06
C ILE A 78 -13.28 -12.46 5.12
N ASP A 79 -14.47 -12.90 4.71
CA ASP A 79 -15.58 -13.18 5.63
C ASP A 79 -15.24 -14.36 6.55
N LYS A 80 -15.56 -14.24 7.85
CA LYS A 80 -15.34 -15.26 8.89
C LYS A 80 -13.87 -15.61 9.17
N SER A 81 -12.91 -14.75 8.81
CA SER A 81 -11.55 -14.91 9.32
C SER A 81 -11.46 -14.62 10.83
N LEU A 82 -10.38 -15.03 11.48
CA LEU A 82 -10.11 -14.67 12.89
C LEU A 82 -10.19 -13.14 13.10
N LYS A 83 -9.81 -12.37 12.07
CA LYS A 83 -9.83 -10.91 12.05
C LYS A 83 -11.20 -10.30 11.71
N ALA A 84 -12.15 -11.08 11.20
CA ALA A 84 -13.52 -10.62 11.01
C ALA A 84 -14.15 -10.20 12.36
N SER A 85 -13.89 -10.95 13.42
CA SER A 85 -14.41 -10.66 14.77
C SER A 85 -13.90 -9.33 15.36
N THR A 86 -12.64 -8.97 15.09
CA THR A 86 -12.08 -7.68 15.52
C THR A 86 -12.57 -6.52 14.65
N ARG A 87 -12.79 -6.75 13.36
CA ARG A 87 -13.40 -5.78 12.43
C ARG A 87 -14.85 -5.47 12.82
N GLU A 88 -15.65 -6.47 13.18
CA GLU A 88 -17.03 -6.27 13.67
C GLU A 88 -17.08 -5.37 14.91
N LYS A 89 -16.12 -5.52 15.83
CA LYS A 89 -16.03 -4.70 17.04
C LYS A 89 -15.65 -3.23 16.76
N ARG A 90 -14.98 -2.93 15.64
CA ARG A 90 -14.66 -1.55 15.23
C ARG A 90 -15.88 -0.77 14.73
N GLY A 91 -17.02 -1.45 14.58
CA GLY A 91 -18.30 -0.87 14.20
C GLY A 91 -18.59 -0.96 12.71
N LYS A 92 -19.87 -0.86 12.34
CA LYS A 92 -20.31 -0.79 10.94
C LYS A 92 -20.36 0.68 10.54
N GLY A 93 -19.48 1.08 9.63
CA GLY A 93 -19.55 2.40 8.99
C GLY A 93 -20.80 2.53 8.11
N ASN A 94 -21.05 3.73 7.59
CA ASN A 94 -22.12 3.93 6.61
C ASN A 94 -21.79 3.23 5.28
N ARG A 95 -22.49 2.13 5.01
CA ARG A 95 -22.35 1.37 3.78
C ARG A 95 -22.77 2.21 2.57
N LYS A 96 -21.93 2.24 1.53
CA LYS A 96 -22.19 2.90 0.25
C LYS A 96 -21.64 2.05 -0.90
N LEU A 97 -22.48 1.75 -1.89
CA LEU A 97 -22.03 1.03 -3.07
C LEU A 97 -21.06 1.91 -3.88
N ILE A 98 -19.86 1.41 -4.12
CA ILE A 98 -18.81 2.14 -4.85
C ILE A 98 -18.81 1.71 -6.32
N ARG A 99 -18.90 2.71 -7.18
CA ARG A 99 -18.80 2.68 -8.64
C ARG A 99 -18.05 3.93 -9.08
N GLU A 100 -17.65 4.00 -10.34
CA GLU A 100 -16.96 5.16 -10.92
C GLU A 100 -17.64 6.50 -10.61
N ASN A 101 -18.95 6.59 -10.87
CA ASN A 101 -19.75 7.80 -10.65
C ASN A 101 -20.29 7.95 -9.22
N THR A 102 -19.92 7.06 -8.29
CA THR A 102 -20.34 7.20 -6.90
C THR A 102 -19.74 8.47 -6.31
N SER A 103 -20.59 9.29 -5.68
CA SER A 103 -20.12 10.52 -5.05
C SER A 103 -19.16 10.24 -3.89
N ILE A 104 -18.15 11.08 -3.72
CA ILE A 104 -17.24 10.96 -2.58
C ILE A 104 -18.03 11.19 -1.28
N PRO A 105 -17.91 10.28 -0.29
CA PRO A 105 -18.63 10.39 0.98
C PRO A 105 -18.10 11.56 1.81
N ARG A 106 -19.00 12.38 2.36
CA ARG A 106 -18.65 13.53 3.21
C ARG A 106 -17.94 13.11 4.50
N ASN A 107 -18.41 12.03 5.15
CA ASN A 107 -17.76 11.47 6.32
C ASN A 107 -16.86 10.29 5.92
N ARG A 108 -15.61 10.61 5.57
CA ARG A 108 -14.65 9.63 5.07
C ARG A 108 -14.24 8.62 6.14
N ASN A 109 -14.03 9.07 7.38
CA ASN A 109 -13.62 8.20 8.48
C ASN A 109 -14.67 7.13 8.77
N ASP A 110 -15.95 7.51 8.74
CA ASP A 110 -17.02 6.55 8.90
C ASP A 110 -17.20 5.66 7.67
N PHE A 111 -17.08 6.20 6.46
CA PHE A 111 -17.10 5.41 5.22
C PHE A 111 -16.01 4.34 5.19
N LEU A 112 -14.77 4.69 5.56
CA LEU A 112 -13.63 3.78 5.62
C LEU A 112 -13.68 2.82 6.82
N ARG A 113 -14.65 2.91 7.73
CA ARG A 113 -14.83 1.87 8.78
C ARG A 113 -15.51 0.62 8.26
N ASP A 114 -16.32 0.74 7.20
CA ASP A 114 -16.99 -0.40 6.59
C ASP A 114 -16.02 -1.17 5.68
N SER A 115 -15.83 -2.46 5.95
CA SER A 115 -14.87 -3.31 5.22
C SER A 115 -15.24 -3.49 3.75
N GLU A 116 -16.53 -3.47 3.44
CA GLU A 116 -17.00 -3.70 2.08
C GLU A 116 -16.88 -2.42 1.23
N ASN A 117 -17.05 -1.24 1.83
CA ASN A 117 -16.66 0.04 1.22
C ASN A 117 -15.18 0.05 0.85
N LYS A 118 -14.30 -0.40 1.76
CA LYS A 118 -12.86 -0.48 1.51
C LYS A 118 -12.56 -1.44 0.37
N LYS A 119 -13.09 -2.68 0.44
CA LYS A 119 -12.95 -3.69 -0.62
C LYS A 119 -13.29 -3.12 -1.99
N GLN A 120 -14.49 -2.56 -2.14
CA GLN A 120 -14.95 -2.02 -3.43
C GLN A 120 -14.12 -0.82 -3.90
N LEU A 121 -13.66 0.04 -2.99
CA LEU A 121 -12.78 1.15 -3.34
C LEU A 121 -11.40 0.66 -3.81
N PHE A 122 -10.81 -0.30 -3.11
CA PHE A 122 -9.49 -0.85 -3.42
C PHE A 122 -9.51 -1.61 -4.75
N ASP A 123 -10.57 -2.39 -4.99
CA ASP A 123 -10.80 -3.06 -6.27
C ASP A 123 -10.96 -2.03 -7.41
N LEU A 124 -11.73 -0.96 -7.19
CA LEU A 124 -11.92 0.09 -8.20
C LEU A 124 -10.60 0.81 -8.52
N ILE A 125 -9.80 1.15 -7.52
CA ILE A 125 -8.47 1.76 -7.72
C ILE A 125 -7.57 0.81 -8.51
N SER A 126 -7.48 -0.46 -8.09
CA SER A 126 -6.61 -1.46 -8.71
C SER A 126 -6.95 -1.67 -10.18
N ASN A 127 -8.23 -1.77 -10.53
CA ASN A 127 -8.68 -1.88 -11.92
C ASN A 127 -8.29 -0.65 -12.75
N HIS A 128 -8.45 0.56 -12.21
CA HIS A 128 -8.03 1.75 -12.94
C HIS A 128 -6.50 1.87 -13.11
N LEU A 129 -5.71 1.34 -12.18
CA LEU A 129 -4.24 1.27 -12.28
C LEU A 129 -3.79 0.17 -13.25
N LYS A 130 -4.57 -0.92 -13.37
CA LYS A 130 -4.34 -1.98 -14.35
C LYS A 130 -4.36 -1.46 -15.80
N ASP A 131 -5.22 -0.49 -16.08
CA ASP A 131 -5.50 -0.04 -17.46
C ASP A 131 -4.89 1.33 -17.80
N MET A 132 -4.12 1.94 -16.89
CA MET A 132 -3.55 3.27 -17.17
C MET A 132 -2.31 3.19 -18.07
N PRO A 133 -2.06 4.20 -18.91
CA PRO A 133 -0.82 4.26 -19.67
C PRO A 133 0.37 4.39 -18.72
N LEU A 134 1.43 3.60 -18.99
CA LEU A 134 2.65 3.59 -18.20
C LEU A 134 3.85 4.07 -19.02
N PRO A 135 4.86 4.67 -18.38
CA PRO A 135 6.18 4.84 -18.98
C PRO A 135 6.79 3.49 -19.39
N GLU A 136 7.66 3.51 -20.41
CA GLU A 136 8.37 2.32 -20.87
C GLU A 136 9.22 1.71 -19.74
N ASN A 137 9.33 0.37 -19.70
CA ASN A 137 10.11 -0.37 -18.70
C ASN A 137 9.66 -0.16 -17.24
N THR A 138 8.40 0.25 -17.04
CA THR A 138 7.79 0.33 -15.71
C THR A 138 6.72 -0.73 -15.50
N VAL A 139 6.44 -1.05 -14.24
CA VAL A 139 5.34 -1.94 -13.87
C VAL A 139 4.58 -1.42 -12.66
N VAL A 140 3.26 -1.56 -12.70
CA VAL A 140 2.37 -1.39 -11.55
C VAL A 140 1.81 -2.75 -11.17
N VAL A 141 2.02 -3.14 -9.91
CA VAL A 141 1.43 -4.35 -9.31
C VAL A 141 0.37 -3.90 -8.32
N CYS A 142 -0.81 -4.48 -8.40
CA CYS A 142 -1.89 -4.25 -7.45
C CYS A 142 -2.49 -5.59 -7.07
N ASN A 143 -2.82 -5.78 -5.80
CA ASN A 143 -3.40 -7.06 -5.39
C ASN A 143 -4.86 -6.92 -4.94
N THR A 144 -5.77 -7.59 -5.64
CA THR A 144 -7.15 -7.70 -5.19
C THR A 144 -7.30 -8.89 -4.25
N ILE A 145 -8.53 -9.16 -3.82
CA ILE A 145 -8.85 -10.34 -3.00
C ILE A 145 -8.67 -11.65 -3.80
N GLU A 146 -8.91 -11.61 -5.11
CA GLU A 146 -9.00 -12.80 -5.95
C GLU A 146 -7.77 -13.01 -6.84
N GLU A 147 -7.07 -11.93 -7.18
CA GLU A 147 -5.95 -11.97 -8.12
C GLU A 147 -4.91 -10.87 -7.87
N THR A 148 -3.68 -11.10 -8.33
CA THR A 148 -2.69 -10.03 -8.50
C THR A 148 -2.82 -9.47 -9.91
N LEU A 149 -3.07 -8.17 -9.99
CA LEU A 149 -3.16 -7.39 -11.21
C LEU A 149 -1.81 -6.80 -11.57
N TYR A 150 -1.45 -6.94 -12.84
CA TYR A 150 -0.23 -6.38 -13.41
C TYR A 150 -0.55 -5.46 -14.56
N ASN A 151 0.07 -4.28 -14.55
CA ASN A 151 0.17 -3.40 -15.70
C ASN A 151 1.65 -3.20 -15.99
N SER A 152 2.11 -3.72 -17.12
CA SER A 152 3.52 -3.68 -17.50
C SER A 152 3.72 -2.89 -18.78
N GLY A 153 4.60 -1.90 -18.73
CA GLY A 153 5.06 -1.16 -19.90
C GLY A 153 6.06 -1.93 -20.77
N SER A 154 6.53 -3.11 -20.33
CA SER A 154 7.45 -4.05 -21.03
C SER A 154 8.25 -4.94 -20.05
N LEU A 155 8.24 -4.62 -18.75
CA LEU A 155 9.02 -5.31 -17.73
C LEU A 155 8.45 -6.71 -17.43
N GLY A 156 9.27 -7.75 -17.61
CA GLY A 156 8.95 -9.10 -17.16
C GLY A 156 9.11 -9.19 -15.64
N ILE A 157 8.11 -9.72 -14.95
CA ILE A 157 8.12 -9.94 -13.50
C ILE A 157 7.67 -11.36 -13.18
N ASN A 158 8.30 -11.96 -12.18
CA ASN A 158 7.83 -13.24 -11.63
C ASN A 158 6.45 -13.04 -10.98
N ASP A 159 5.47 -13.78 -11.47
CA ASP A 159 4.10 -13.75 -10.96
C ASP A 159 4.06 -14.21 -9.49
N ILE A 160 3.51 -13.36 -8.62
CA ILE A 160 3.29 -13.64 -7.20
C ILE A 160 1.87 -14.14 -6.90
N THR A 161 1.02 -14.29 -7.93
CA THR A 161 -0.34 -14.82 -7.78
C THR A 161 -0.30 -16.21 -7.13
N GLY A 162 -1.08 -16.41 -6.08
CA GLY A 162 -1.14 -17.67 -5.34
C GLY A 162 0.04 -17.92 -4.38
N VAL A 163 1.07 -17.09 -4.38
CA VAL A 163 2.19 -17.17 -3.41
C VAL A 163 1.84 -16.49 -2.09
N CYS A 164 1.09 -15.39 -2.16
CA CYS A 164 0.68 -14.62 -0.98
C CYS A 164 -0.78 -14.93 -0.60
N ASN A 165 -1.00 -15.62 0.52
CA ASN A 165 -2.33 -15.88 1.09
C ASN A 165 -2.59 -15.07 2.38
N HIS A 166 -1.76 -14.07 2.67
CA HIS A 166 -1.87 -13.25 3.86
C HIS A 166 -3.00 -12.22 3.72
N GLU A 167 -3.73 -11.99 4.82
CA GLU A 167 -4.85 -11.04 4.82
C GLU A 167 -4.43 -9.57 4.94
N GLU A 168 -3.34 -9.24 5.64
CA GLU A 168 -3.02 -7.84 5.97
C GLU A 168 -1.88 -7.30 5.11
N ALA A 169 -1.99 -6.03 4.71
CA ALA A 169 -1.00 -5.39 3.86
C ALA A 169 0.42 -5.47 4.42
N ASP A 170 0.58 -5.40 5.74
CA ASP A 170 1.86 -5.45 6.45
C ASP A 170 2.73 -6.69 6.13
N THR A 171 2.13 -7.87 6.21
CA THR A 171 2.73 -9.18 5.99
C THR A 171 2.77 -9.53 4.51
N ARG A 172 1.92 -8.90 3.70
CA ARG A 172 1.98 -9.00 2.24
C ARG A 172 3.13 -8.20 1.66
N ILE A 173 3.42 -7.02 2.20
CA ILE A 173 4.58 -6.20 1.81
C ILE A 173 5.86 -7.04 1.83
N SER A 174 6.04 -7.89 2.85
CA SER A 174 7.15 -8.84 2.93
C SER A 174 7.28 -9.78 1.72
N VAL A 175 6.17 -10.31 1.21
CA VAL A 175 6.16 -11.17 0.01
C VAL A 175 6.52 -10.39 -1.24
N HIS A 176 6.03 -9.16 -1.36
CA HIS A 176 6.37 -8.27 -2.47
C HIS A 176 7.85 -7.81 -2.43
N THR A 177 8.39 -7.56 -1.23
CA THR A 177 9.82 -7.28 -1.02
C THR A 177 10.67 -8.44 -1.52
N GLN A 178 10.35 -9.67 -1.10
CA GLN A 178 11.04 -10.88 -1.56
C GLN A 178 10.98 -11.02 -3.09
N ASN A 179 9.80 -10.83 -3.69
CA ASN A 179 9.66 -10.88 -5.15
C ASN A 179 10.46 -9.79 -5.86
N CYS A 180 10.57 -8.58 -5.32
CA CYS A 180 11.44 -7.54 -5.87
C CYS A 180 12.90 -8.01 -5.89
N MET A 181 13.38 -8.61 -4.80
CA MET A 181 14.74 -9.15 -4.70
C MET A 181 14.99 -10.25 -5.73
N GLU A 182 14.04 -11.17 -5.92
CA GLU A 182 14.11 -12.24 -6.93
C GLU A 182 14.12 -11.72 -8.37
N ASN A 183 13.56 -10.52 -8.61
CA ASN A 183 13.62 -9.82 -9.89
C ASN A 183 14.83 -8.86 -9.97
N ASN A 184 15.83 -9.02 -9.11
CA ASN A 184 17.07 -8.23 -9.05
C ASN A 184 16.86 -6.72 -8.81
N LEU A 185 15.75 -6.33 -8.17
CA LEU A 185 15.53 -4.95 -7.72
C LEU A 185 16.18 -4.79 -6.36
N LYS A 186 17.21 -3.95 -6.28
CA LYS A 186 18.09 -3.87 -5.12
C LYS A 186 17.70 -2.78 -4.15
N LYS A 187 17.21 -1.67 -4.67
CA LYS A 187 16.84 -0.51 -3.86
C LYS A 187 15.33 -0.39 -3.75
N ILE A 188 14.79 -0.77 -2.60
CA ILE A 188 13.35 -0.91 -2.38
C ILE A 188 12.89 0.13 -1.36
N LEU A 189 11.92 0.96 -1.71
CA LEU A 189 11.31 1.92 -0.80
C LEU A 189 9.92 1.46 -0.36
N ILE A 190 9.76 1.19 0.92
CA ILE A 190 8.48 0.83 1.55
C ILE A 190 7.83 2.09 2.11
N LYS A 191 6.58 2.36 1.72
CA LYS A 191 5.75 3.45 2.26
C LYS A 191 4.63 2.88 3.11
N THR A 192 4.63 3.21 4.39
CA THR A 192 3.69 2.63 5.37
C THR A 192 3.41 3.58 6.53
N VAL A 193 2.31 3.37 7.23
CA VAL A 193 1.98 3.98 8.53
C VAL A 193 2.06 2.96 9.67
N ASP A 194 2.25 1.69 9.34
CA ASP A 194 2.20 0.56 10.27
C ASP A 194 3.62 0.22 10.77
N THR A 195 3.78 0.16 12.10
CA THR A 195 5.09 -0.10 12.71
C THR A 195 5.52 -1.56 12.59
N ASP A 196 4.58 -2.50 12.45
CA ASP A 196 4.90 -3.92 12.26
C ASP A 196 5.70 -4.12 10.95
N VAL A 197 5.41 -3.31 9.93
CA VAL A 197 6.18 -3.27 8.67
C VAL A 197 7.62 -2.80 8.88
N ILE A 198 7.88 -1.90 9.84
CA ILE A 198 9.24 -1.45 10.15
C ILE A 198 10.07 -2.61 10.71
N ILE A 199 9.48 -3.36 11.65
CA ILE A 199 10.15 -4.50 12.26
C ILE A 199 10.44 -5.57 11.20
N LEU A 200 9.48 -5.84 10.31
CA LEU A 200 9.68 -6.76 9.18
C LEU A 200 10.80 -6.28 8.25
N ALA A 201 10.81 -5.00 7.87
CA ALA A 201 11.84 -4.44 7.01
C ALA A 201 13.26 -4.53 7.62
N ILE A 202 13.40 -4.27 8.93
CA ILE A 202 14.68 -4.47 9.64
C ILE A 202 15.13 -5.93 9.55
N PHE A 203 14.21 -6.88 9.76
CA PHE A 203 14.52 -8.30 9.63
C PHE A 203 14.99 -8.66 8.21
N TYR A 204 14.29 -8.19 7.17
CA TYR A 204 14.69 -8.43 5.78
C TYR A 204 16.06 -7.84 5.44
N GLN A 205 16.33 -6.60 5.85
CA GLN A 205 17.63 -5.94 5.64
C GLN A 205 18.77 -6.72 6.32
N TYR A 206 18.50 -7.29 7.51
CA TYR A 206 19.47 -8.11 8.22
C TYR A 206 19.76 -9.45 7.50
N GLN A 207 18.73 -10.09 6.93
CA GLN A 207 18.88 -11.34 6.18
C GLN A 207 19.51 -11.14 4.79
N HIS A 208 19.29 -9.97 4.18
CA HIS A 208 19.70 -9.65 2.81
C HIS A 208 20.54 -8.37 2.77
N GLN A 209 21.80 -8.48 3.18
CA GLN A 209 22.71 -7.32 3.32
C GLN A 209 23.07 -6.64 1.98
N GLU A 210 22.86 -7.32 0.86
CA GLU A 210 23.07 -6.80 -0.49
C GLU A 210 21.92 -5.89 -0.98
N GLN A 211 20.82 -5.85 -0.24
CA GLN A 211 19.63 -5.07 -0.54
C GLN A 211 19.70 -3.74 0.19
N ASP A 212 19.08 -2.71 -0.40
CA ASP A 212 19.01 -1.37 0.16
C ASP A 212 17.52 -1.04 0.42
N ILE A 213 17.05 -1.39 1.61
CA ILE A 213 15.64 -1.25 2.01
C ILE A 213 15.45 0.07 2.75
N TRP A 214 14.63 0.93 2.17
CA TRP A 214 14.25 2.23 2.71
C TRP A 214 12.82 2.21 3.21
N ILE A 215 12.53 2.97 4.27
CA ILE A 215 11.18 3.14 4.78
C ILE A 215 10.82 4.62 4.81
N GLU A 216 9.78 4.99 4.08
CA GLU A 216 9.09 6.26 4.25
C GLU A 216 7.90 6.04 5.20
N PHE A 217 8.13 6.34 6.48
CA PHE A 217 7.10 6.19 7.49
C PHE A 217 6.22 7.43 7.56
N TRP A 218 4.92 7.26 7.28
CA TRP A 218 3.96 8.34 7.25
C TRP A 218 3.37 8.58 8.65
N TYR A 219 3.63 9.75 9.23
CA TYR A 219 3.11 10.09 10.56
C TYR A 219 1.64 10.51 10.51
N GLY A 220 0.81 9.86 11.31
CA GLY A 220 -0.61 10.16 11.43
C GLY A 220 -0.99 11.46 12.15
N LYS A 221 -0.11 12.47 12.17
CA LYS A 221 -0.37 13.76 12.84
C LYS A 221 -0.84 14.88 11.92
N GLU A 222 -1.06 14.60 10.64
CA GLU A 222 -1.86 15.43 9.74
C GLU A 222 -3.00 14.62 9.11
N TYR A 223 -3.79 13.96 9.95
CA TYR A 223 -5.10 13.43 9.58
C TYR A 223 -6.21 14.39 10.00
#